data_AF-A1R840-F1
#
_entry.id   AF-A1R840-F1
#
_cell.length_a   1.000
_cell.length_b   1.000
_cell.length_c   1.000
_cell.angle_alpha   90.00
_cell.angle_beta   90.00
_cell.angle_gamma   90.00
#
_symmetry.space_group_name_H-M   'P 1'
#
loop_
_entity.id
_entity.type
_entity.pdbx_description
1 polymer ?
#
loop_
_entity_poly.entity_id
_entity_poly.type
_entity_poly.pdbx_seq_one_letter_code
_entity_poly.pdbx_strand_id
1 'polypeptide(L)'
;MDGSKAIDPKEAETVDNYTKPQQRWQNEAMPRFLTLADVAEQLQINSPQAYALVRSGELKAIQVGGRGQWRIEEKMLEQYIEDRYAEASRMIQEAKSKTSQP
;
A
#
# COMPACT_ATOMS: atom_id res chain seq x y z
N MET A 1 -24.31 62.28 12.62
CA MET A 1 -22.99 62.88 12.33
C MET A 1 -21.99 61.80 12.71
N ASP A 2 -21.63 60.93 11.77
CA ASP A 2 -20.60 61.21 10.75
C ASP A 2 -19.23 61.38 11.43
N GLY A 3 -18.19 60.58 11.20
CA GLY A 3 -18.02 59.57 10.19
C GLY A 3 -16.79 58.70 10.42
N SER A 4 -16.83 57.54 9.78
CA SER A 4 -15.78 56.94 8.97
C SER A 4 -14.32 57.15 9.38
N LYS A 5 -13.67 56.05 9.75
CA LYS A 5 -12.41 55.72 9.06
C LYS A 5 -12.55 54.37 8.40
N ALA A 6 -12.65 54.43 7.07
CA ALA A 6 -12.50 53.32 6.17
C ALA A 6 -11.13 52.64 6.38
N ILE A 7 -11.14 51.32 6.32
CA ILE A 7 -10.06 50.53 5.73
C ILE A 7 -10.67 49.79 4.55
N ASP A 8 -10.24 50.19 3.35
CA ASP A 8 -10.66 49.63 2.06
C ASP A 8 -10.06 48.23 1.80
N PRO A 9 -10.68 47.45 0.90
CA PRO A 9 -10.58 46.00 0.78
C PRO A 9 -9.51 45.55 -0.24
N LYS A 10 -8.77 44.49 0.11
CA LYS A 10 -7.78 43.75 -0.70
C LYS A 10 -7.07 42.78 0.24
N GLU A 11 -6.92 41.49 0.01
CA GLU A 11 -7.06 40.58 -1.12
C GLU A 11 -7.30 39.20 -0.49
N ALA A 12 -8.24 38.42 -1.03
CA ALA A 12 -7.95 37.12 -1.65
C ALA A 12 -7.35 36.07 -0.70
N GLU A 13 -8.15 35.04 -0.41
CA GLU A 13 -7.78 33.60 -0.40
C GLU A 13 -8.79 32.90 0.52
N THR A 14 -9.82 32.36 -0.12
CA THR A 14 -9.96 30.92 -0.33
C THR A 14 -10.60 30.25 0.87
N VAL A 15 -11.76 29.67 0.58
CA VAL A 15 -12.33 28.56 1.32
C VAL A 15 -11.21 27.62 1.74
N ASP A 16 -11.11 27.29 3.03
CA ASP A 16 -10.62 26.00 3.49
C ASP A 16 -10.99 25.81 4.96
N ASN A 17 -12.28 25.55 5.15
CA ASN A 17 -12.74 24.70 6.23
C ASN A 17 -12.28 23.25 5.94
N TYR A 18 -10.97 23.01 6.00
CA TYR A 18 -10.33 21.70 5.83
C TYR A 18 -9.21 21.46 6.84
N THR A 19 -9.24 22.07 8.02
CA THR A 19 -8.51 21.46 9.16
C THR A 19 -9.41 20.40 9.79
N LYS A 20 -9.62 19.32 9.04
CA LYS A 20 -10.06 18.04 9.59
C LYS A 20 -8.99 17.60 10.60
N PRO A 21 -9.30 17.39 11.88
CA PRO A 21 -8.41 16.65 12.77
C PRO A 21 -8.50 15.15 12.40
N GLN A 22 -7.93 14.78 11.26
CA GLN A 22 -7.73 13.37 10.88
C GLN A 22 -6.28 12.95 11.16
N GLN A 23 -5.88 13.08 12.42
CA GLN A 23 -4.74 12.35 12.96
C GLN A 23 -5.12 11.73 14.31
N ARG A 24 -6.26 11.04 14.32
CA ARG A 24 -6.35 9.72 14.94
C ARG A 24 -6.14 8.74 13.76
N TRP A 25 -5.29 7.73 13.90
CA TRP A 25 -4.83 6.74 12.88
C TRP A 25 -3.51 7.02 12.15
N GLN A 26 -2.36 6.96 12.85
CA GLN A 26 -1.11 6.58 12.17
C GLN A 26 -0.24 5.62 13.01
N ASN A 27 -0.87 4.86 13.91
CA ASN A 27 -0.28 3.66 14.54
C ASN A 27 -1.41 2.77 15.07
N GLU A 28 -2.43 2.50 14.26
CA GLU A 28 -3.17 1.25 14.42
C GLU A 28 -2.23 0.17 13.90
N ALA A 29 -1.37 -0.34 14.79
CA ALA A 29 -0.35 -1.32 14.45
C ALA A 29 -1.00 -2.46 13.68
N MET A 30 -0.72 -2.54 12.36
CA MET A 30 -1.15 -3.67 11.55
C MET A 30 -0.65 -4.93 12.24
N PRO A 31 -1.52 -5.96 12.36
CA PRO A 31 -1.13 -7.18 13.04
C PRO A 31 0.13 -7.72 12.38
N ARG A 32 1.19 -7.92 13.18
CA ARG A 32 2.52 -8.32 12.66
C ARG A 32 2.47 -9.55 11.76
N PHE A 33 1.46 -10.41 11.95
CA PHE A 33 1.22 -11.60 11.16
C PHE A 33 -0.15 -11.55 10.51
N LEU A 34 -0.15 -11.74 9.20
CA LEU A 34 -1.30 -11.87 8.33
C LEU A 34 -1.68 -13.34 8.15
N THR A 35 -2.97 -13.59 7.99
CA THR A 35 -3.50 -14.88 7.52
C THR A 35 -3.50 -14.93 6.00
N LEU A 36 -3.76 -16.12 5.43
CA LEU A 36 -3.96 -16.25 3.98
C LEU A 36 -5.18 -15.46 3.47
N ALA A 37 -6.19 -15.24 4.33
CA ALA A 37 -7.35 -14.43 3.98
C ALA A 37 -6.96 -12.96 3.86
N ASP A 38 -6.22 -12.42 4.84
CA ASP A 38 -5.74 -11.04 4.81
C ASP A 38 -4.85 -10.78 3.60
N VAL A 39 -3.95 -11.71 3.27
CA VAL A 39 -3.09 -11.61 2.07
C VAL A 39 -3.93 -11.62 0.79
N ALA A 40 -4.95 -12.48 0.72
CA ALA A 40 -5.83 -12.54 -0.45
C ALA A 40 -6.60 -11.22 -0.65
N GLU A 41 -7.10 -10.64 0.44
CA GLU A 41 -7.77 -9.34 0.42
C GLU A 41 -6.82 -8.21 0.00
N GLN A 42 -5.61 -8.15 0.56
CA GLN A 42 -4.65 -7.09 0.25
C GLN A 42 -4.15 -7.14 -1.19
N LEU A 43 -3.86 -8.35 -1.70
CA LEU A 43 -3.41 -8.52 -3.09
C LEU A 43 -4.56 -8.57 -4.10
N GLN A 44 -5.82 -8.50 -3.65
CA GLN A 44 -7.02 -8.65 -4.50
C GLN A 44 -6.97 -9.94 -5.35
N ILE A 45 -6.65 -11.05 -4.70
CA ILE A 45 -6.61 -12.40 -5.29
C ILE A 45 -7.54 -13.35 -4.51
N ASN A 46 -7.78 -14.55 -5.03
CA ASN A 46 -8.53 -15.55 -4.28
C ASN A 46 -7.64 -16.31 -3.27
N SER A 47 -8.25 -16.91 -2.24
CA SER A 47 -7.51 -17.62 -1.17
C SER A 47 -6.66 -18.79 -1.67
N PRO A 48 -7.10 -19.61 -2.66
CA PRO A 48 -6.24 -20.62 -3.27
C PRO A 48 -4.95 -20.05 -3.90
N GLN A 49 -5.01 -18.87 -4.53
CA GLN A 49 -3.82 -18.20 -5.08
C GLN A 49 -2.87 -17.76 -3.97
N ALA A 50 -3.37 -17.16 -2.89
CA ALA A 50 -2.54 -16.80 -1.73
C ALA A 50 -1.87 -18.04 -1.11
N TYR A 51 -2.60 -19.15 -0.99
CA TYR A 51 -2.04 -20.43 -0.53
C TYR A 51 -0.96 -20.97 -1.47
N ALA A 52 -1.16 -20.88 -2.79
CA ALA A 52 -0.19 -21.32 -3.79
C ALA A 52 1.14 -20.56 -3.66
N LEU A 53 1.11 -19.24 -3.45
CA LEU A 53 2.31 -18.42 -3.24
C LEU A 53 3.11 -18.89 -2.01
N VAL A 54 2.41 -19.22 -0.92
CA VAL A 54 3.07 -19.74 0.29
C VAL A 54 3.62 -21.14 0.07
N ARG A 55 2.90 -22.00 -0.65
CA ARG A 55 3.31 -23.37 -0.93
C ARG A 55 4.46 -23.47 -1.92
N SER A 56 4.52 -22.58 -2.91
CA SER A 56 5.66 -22.48 -3.83
C SER A 56 6.89 -21.88 -3.16
N GLY A 57 6.71 -21.18 -2.03
CA GLY A 57 7.78 -20.48 -1.32
C GLY A 57 8.06 -19.07 -1.87
N GLU A 58 7.29 -18.61 -2.85
CA GLU A 58 7.36 -17.24 -3.37
C GLU A 58 6.99 -16.21 -2.30
N LEU A 59 6.00 -16.53 -1.46
CA LEU A 59 5.66 -15.74 -0.29
C LEU A 59 6.11 -16.47 0.99
N LYS A 60 7.09 -15.91 1.70
CA LYS A 60 7.60 -16.54 2.92
C LYS A 60 6.55 -16.48 4.03
N ALA A 61 6.28 -17.64 4.62
CA ALA A 61 5.34 -17.79 5.72
C ALA A 61 5.85 -18.86 6.70
N ILE A 62 5.37 -18.79 7.93
CA ILE A 62 5.58 -19.83 8.94
C ILE A 62 4.28 -20.59 9.16
N GLN A 63 4.41 -21.87 9.49
CA GLN A 63 3.28 -22.67 9.96
C GLN A 63 3.27 -22.64 11.50
N VAL A 64 2.15 -22.22 12.09
CA VAL A 64 2.00 -22.10 13.54
C VAL A 64 1.08 -23.21 14.04
N GLY A 65 1.63 -24.12 14.85
CA GLY A 65 0.90 -25.27 15.40
C GLY A 65 0.62 -26.38 14.38
N GLY A 66 -0.26 -27.32 14.74
CA GLY A 66 -0.44 -28.59 14.02
C GLY A 66 -1.64 -28.67 13.06
N ARG A 67 -2.19 -27.55 12.57
CA ARG A 67 -3.44 -27.53 11.77
C ARG A 67 -3.34 -26.78 10.44
N GLY A 68 -2.15 -26.71 9.83
CA GLY A 68 -1.98 -26.02 8.54
C GLY A 68 -2.23 -24.51 8.59
N GLN A 69 -2.09 -23.90 9.76
CA GLN A 69 -2.27 -22.46 9.95
C GLN A 69 -1.01 -21.73 9.51
N TRP A 70 -1.11 -20.99 8.41
CA TRP A 70 -0.02 -20.16 7.90
C TRP A 70 -0.10 -18.75 8.48
N ARG A 71 1.05 -18.18 8.78
CA ARG A 71 1.22 -16.80 9.21
C ARG A 71 2.32 -16.15 8.38
N ILE A 72 1.98 -15.02 7.80
CA ILE A 72 2.85 -14.25 6.92
C ILE A 72 3.20 -13.00 7.71
N GLU A 73 4.48 -12.75 7.95
CA GLU A 73 4.86 -11.46 8.53
C GLU A 73 4.59 -10.35 7.50
N GLU A 74 4.03 -9.22 7.94
CA GLU A 74 3.70 -8.10 7.06
C GLU A 74 4.89 -7.68 6.18
N LYS A 75 6.08 -7.59 6.79
CA LYS A 75 7.33 -7.28 6.08
C LYS A 75 7.64 -8.27 4.95
N MET A 76 7.25 -9.54 5.09
CA MET A 76 7.47 -10.54 4.04
C MET A 76 6.52 -10.39 2.87
N LEU A 77 5.29 -9.92 3.12
CA LEU A 77 4.36 -9.55 2.06
C LEU A 77 4.87 -8.31 1.31
N GLU A 78 5.32 -7.29 2.05
CA GLU A 78 5.89 -6.08 1.44
C GLU A 78 7.10 -6.42 0.55
N GLN A 79 8.03 -7.25 1.07
CA GLN A 79 9.19 -7.69 0.28
C GLN A 79 8.77 -8.42 -1.00
N TYR A 80 7.75 -9.30 -0.92
CA TYR A 80 7.22 -9.98 -2.10
C TYR A 80 6.70 -8.98 -3.14
N ILE A 81 5.98 -7.95 -2.71
CA ILE A 81 5.46 -6.90 -3.59
C ILE A 81 6.60 -6.13 -4.25
N GLU A 82 7.61 -5.72 -3.48
CA GLU A 82 8.81 -5.05 -4.00
C GLU A 82 9.54 -5.90 -5.06
N ASP A 83 9.75 -7.18 -4.76
CA ASP A 83 10.41 -8.13 -5.66
C ASP A 83 9.63 -8.27 -6.98
N ARG A 84 8.29 -8.34 -6.90
CA ARG A 84 7.41 -8.39 -8.09
C ARG A 84 7.47 -7.13 -8.93
N TYR A 85 7.52 -5.95 -8.31
CA TYR A 85 7.70 -4.70 -9.06
C TYR A 85 9.08 -4.62 -9.72
N ALA A 86 10.12 -5.08 -9.04
CA ALA A 86 11.47 -5.13 -9.61
C ALA A 86 11.55 -6.08 -10.81
N GLU A 87 10.94 -7.26 -10.71
CA GLU A 87 10.83 -8.23 -11.81
C GLU A 87 10.08 -7.62 -13.01
N ALA A 88 8.89 -7.06 -12.78
CA ALA A 88 8.10 -6.42 -13.82
C ALA A 88 8.85 -5.27 -14.52
N SER A 89 9.57 -4.46 -13.74
CA SER A 89 10.37 -3.35 -14.27
C SER A 89 11.51 -3.83 -15.18
N ARG A 90 12.20 -4.91 -14.80
CA ARG A 90 13.25 -5.53 -15.63
C ARG A 90 12.70 -6.04 -16.95
N MET A 91 11.55 -6.73 -16.92
CA MET A 91 10.89 -7.22 -18.14
C MET A 91 10.52 -6.10 -19.10
N ILE A 92 9.97 -4.99 -18.58
CA ILE A 92 9.62 -3.81 -19.39
C ILE A 92 10.87 -3.17 -20.00
N GLN A 93 11.96 -3.04 -19.24
CA GLN A 93 13.22 -2.49 -19.72
C GLN A 93 13.84 -3.36 -20.82
N GLU A 94 13.83 -4.68 -20.66
CA GLU A 94 14.33 -5.62 -21.66
C GLU A 94 13.49 -5.59 -22.94
N ALA A 95 12.16 -5.47 -22.82
CA ALA A 95 11.28 -5.32 -23.98
C ALA A 95 11.58 -4.02 -24.76
N LYS A 96 11.87 -2.92 -24.06
CA LYS A 96 12.26 -1.65 -24.68
C LYS A 96 13.59 -1.75 -25.41
N SER A 97 14.62 -2.37 -24.81
CA SER A 97 15.93 -2.49 -25.46
C SER A 97 15.88 -3.36 -26.73
N LYS A 98 15.13 -4.48 -26.70
CA LYS A 98 14.91 -5.33 -27.88
C LYS A 98 14.16 -4.63 -29.02
N THR A 99 13.28 -3.69 -28.69
CA THR A 99 12.51 -2.93 -29.70
C THR A 99 13.34 -1.78 -30.29
N SER A 100 14.38 -1.30 -29.60
CA SER A 100 15.21 -0.17 -30.04
C SER A 100 16.51 -0.55 -30.76
N GLN A 101 16.83 -1.84 -30.93
CA GLN A 101 17.94 -2.27 -31.77
C GLN A 101 17.46 -2.56 -33.21
N PRO A 102 17.93 -1.81 -34.22
CA PRO A 102 17.60 -2.02 -35.64
C PRO A 102 18.27 -3.26 -36.24
#